data_AF-A0A5D0QKR2-F1
#
_entry.id   AF-A0A5D0QKR2-F1
#
_cell.length_a   1.000
_cell.length_b   1.000
_cell.length_c   1.000
_cell.angle_alpha   90.00
_cell.angle_beta   90.00
_cell.angle_gamma   90.00
#
_symmetry.space_group_name_H-M   'P 1'
#
loop_
_entity.id
_entity.type
_entity.pdbx_description
1 polymer ?
#
loop_
_entity_poly.entity_id
_entity_poly.type
_entity_poly.pdbx_seq_one_letter_code
_entity_poly.pdbx_strand_id
1 'polypeptide(L)' 'MEHQPPTVVRWHDGRDVYVYPDGVRLYVDEVQAMLAGAEERRMQQLTVDDLDEVRAKIEELRAAREA' A
#
# COMPACT_ATOMS: atom_id res chain seq x y z
N MET A 1 -7.75 9.01 14.26
CA MET A 1 -6.36 9.20 14.69
C MET A 1 -5.71 10.11 13.68
N GLU A 2 -5.19 11.28 14.09
CA GLU A 2 -4.37 12.10 13.20
C GLU A 2 -3.01 11.44 13.06
N HIS A 3 -2.72 10.89 11.87
CA HIS A 3 -1.39 10.39 11.56
C HIS A 3 -0.51 11.61 11.27
N GLN A 4 0.28 12.04 12.27
CA GLN A 4 1.31 13.02 12.01
C GLN A 4 2.25 12.48 10.93
N PRO A 5 2.69 13.33 9.97
CA PRO A 5 3.52 12.88 8.87
C PRO A 5 4.86 12.36 9.39
N PRO A 6 5.46 11.34 8.73
CA PRO A 6 6.76 10.83 9.13
C PRO A 6 7.83 11.91 8.99
N THR A 7 8.83 11.87 9.86
CA THR A 7 10.05 12.68 9.71
C THR A 7 11.07 11.90 8.90
N VAL A 8 11.78 12.57 7.99
CA VAL A 8 12.88 11.96 7.23
C VAL A 8 14.20 12.24 7.94
N VAL A 9 14.98 11.21 8.23
CA VAL A 9 16.31 11.32 8.83
C VAL A 9 17.33 10.50 8.06
N ARG A 10 18.59 10.93 8.10
CA ARG A 10 19.72 10.15 7.59
C ARG A 10 20.09 9.08 8.63
N TRP A 11 20.10 7.81 8.22
CA TRP A 11 20.45 6.68 9.07
C TRP A 11 21.96 6.40 9.09
N HIS A 12 22.42 5.49 9.95
CA HIS A 12 23.85 5.24 10.17
C HIS A 12 24.57 4.66 8.94
N ASP A 13 23.84 4.04 8.02
CA ASP A 13 24.35 3.50 6.75
C ASP A 13 24.34 4.55 5.62
N GLY A 14 23.94 5.78 5.92
CA GLY A 14 23.88 6.88 4.96
C GLY A 14 22.63 6.91 4.09
N ARG A 15 21.65 6.01 4.31
CA ARG A 15 20.35 6.03 3.64
C ARG A 15 19.34 6.90 4.37
N ASP A 16 18.34 7.38 3.65
CA ASP A 16 17.23 8.13 4.24
C ASP A 16 16.16 7.17 4.78
N VAL A 17 15.64 7.47 5.97
CA VAL A 17 14.63 6.67 6.68
C VAL A 17 13.47 7.55 7.11
N TYR A 18 12.25 7.10 6.81
CA TYR A 18 11.01 7.61 7.40
C TYR A 18 10.91 7.11 8.84
N VAL A 19 10.77 8.03 9.78
CA VAL A 19 10.51 7.74 11.21
C VAL A 19 9.11 8.20 11.52
N TYR A 20 8.25 7.24 11.85
CA TYR A 20 6.87 7.49 12.24
C TYR A 20 6.79 7.75 13.76
N PRO A 21 5.80 8.52 14.22
CA PRO A 21 5.61 8.82 15.65
C PRO A 21 5.41 7.58 16.54
N ASP A 22 4.92 6.48 15.96
CA ASP A 22 4.72 5.19 16.62
C ASP A 22 6.01 4.35 16.73
N GLY A 23 7.12 4.84 16.20
CA GLY A 23 8.42 4.19 16.23
C GLY A 23 8.69 3.26 15.04
N VAL A 24 7.77 3.15 14.09
CA VAL A 24 8.03 2.44 12.82
C VAL A 24 9.10 3.20 12.02
N ARG A 25 10.01 2.45 11.40
CA ARG A 25 11.10 2.98 10.57
C ARG A 25 11.13 2.24 9.25
N LEU A 26 11.09 2.98 8.15
CA LEU A 26 11.13 2.43 6.79
C LEU A 26 12.15 3.21 5.96
N TYR A 27 12.96 2.51 5.15
CA TYR A 27 13.84 3.21 4.22
C TYR A 27 13.00 3.92 3.14
N VAL A 28 13.41 5.14 2.81
CA VAL A 28 12.65 6.01 1.90
C VAL A 28 12.57 5.43 0.49
N ASP A 29 13.68 4.86 0.01
CA ASP A 29 13.78 4.24 -1.31
C ASP A 29 12.89 3.01 -1.46
N GLU A 30 12.81 2.16 -0.42
CA GLU A 30 11.92 1.00 -0.39
C GLU A 30 10.45 1.42 -0.46
N VAL A 31 10.05 2.42 0.33
CA VAL A 31 8.69 2.97 0.29
C VAL A 31 8.39 3.57 -1.09
N GLN A 32 9.32 4.32 -1.68
CA GLN A 32 9.16 4.87 -3.03
C GLN A 32 9.01 3.79 -4.10
N ALA A 33 9.80 2.71 -4.02
CA ALA A 33 9.69 1.57 -4.93
C ALA A 33 8.33 0.87 -4.81
N MET A 34 7.82 0.70 -3.58
CA MET A 34 6.49 0.14 -3.35
C MET A 34 5.39 1.04 -3.92
N LEU A 35 5.48 2.36 -3.74
CA LEU A 35 4.53 3.32 -4.29
C LEU A 35 4.56 3.32 -5.83
N ALA A 36 5.74 3.28 -6.43
CA ALA A 36 5.89 3.19 -7.88
C ALA A 36 5.25 1.91 -8.43
N GLY A 37 5.50 0.76 -7.81
CA GLY A 37 4.89 -0.51 -8.22
C GLY A 37 3.37 -0.58 -7.97
N ALA A 38 2.88 0.07 -6.92
CA ALA A 38 1.44 0.21 -6.70
C ALA A 38 0.77 1.09 -7.76
N GLU A 39 1.42 2.19 -8.14
CA GLU A 39 0.93 3.07 -9.19
C GLU A 39 0.97 2.40 -10.58
N GLU A 40 2.01 1.63 -10.87
CA GLU A 40 2.10 0.83 -12.09
C GLU A 40 0.95 -0.17 -12.18
N ARG A 41 0.67 -0.92 -11.10
CA ARG A 41 -0.50 -1.82 -11.03
C ARG A 41 -1.83 -1.07 -11.16
N ARG A 42 -1.92 0.15 -10.62
CA ARG A 42 -3.13 0.99 -10.75
C ARG A 42 -3.37 1.42 -12.21
N MET A 43 -2.30 1.66 -12.97
CA MET A 43 -2.39 2.04 -14.38
C MET A 43 -2.61 0.86 -15.33
N GLN A 44 -2.35 -0.37 -14.88
CA GLN A 44 -2.64 -1.57 -15.68
C GLN A 44 -4.14 -1.72 -15.89
N GLN A 45 -4.54 -1.98 -17.14
CA GLN A 45 -5.93 -2.31 -17.44
C GLN A 45 -6.27 -3.66 -16.80
N LEU A 46 -7.39 -3.71 -16.09
CA LEU A 46 -7.93 -4.96 -15.56
C LEU A 46 -8.19 -5.92 -16.72
N THR A 47 -7.66 -7.13 -16.60
CA THR A 47 -7.97 -8.22 -17.51
C THR A 47 -9.38 -8.75 -17.26
N VAL A 48 -9.90 -9.58 -18.16
CA VAL A 48 -11.18 -10.26 -17.96
C VAL A 48 -11.13 -11.13 -16.70
N ASP A 49 -10.01 -11.79 -16.45
CA ASP A 49 -9.81 -12.63 -15.26
C ASP A 49 -9.85 -11.79 -13.96
N ASP A 50 -9.25 -10.60 -13.96
CA ASP A 50 -9.30 -9.68 -12.82
C ASP A 50 -10.74 -9.22 -12.52
N LEU A 51 -11.54 -8.97 -13.57
CA LEU A 51 -12.94 -8.57 -13.43
C LEU A 51 -13.81 -9.72 -12.89
N ASP A 52 -13.52 -10.96 -13.28
CA ASP A 52 -14.20 -12.14 -12.76
C ASP A 52 -13.84 -12.39 -11.29
N GLU A 53 -12.58 -12.19 -10.88
CA GLU A 53 -12.20 -12.27 -9.46
C GLU A 53 -12.91 -11.19 -8.63
N VAL A 54 -12.94 -9.94 -9.11
CA VAL A 54 -13.66 -8.85 -8.45
C VAL A 54 -15.15 -9.19 -8.32
N ARG A 55 -15.77 -9.75 -9.35
CA ARG A 55 -17.18 -10.19 -9.31
C ARG A 55 -17.39 -11.27 -8.24
N ALA A 56 -16.53 -12.28 -8.19
CA ALA A 56 -16.61 -13.34 -7.19
C ALA A 56 -16.52 -12.78 -5.76
N LYS A 57 -15.61 -11.84 -5.51
CA LYS A 57 -15.46 -11.16 -4.21
C LYS A 57 -16.70 -10.36 -3.81
N ILE A 58 -17.31 -9.66 -4.77
CA ILE A 58 -18.54 -8.88 -4.53
C ILE A 58 -19.69 -9.80 -4.11
N GLU A 59 -19.86 -10.94 -4.79
CA GLU A 59 -20.91 -11.91 -4.43
C GLU A 59 -20.65 -12.55 -3.06
N GLU A 60 -19.40 -12.89 -2.74
CA GLU A 60 -19.01 -13.39 -1.41
C GLU A 60 -19.37 -12.39 -0.30
N LEU A 61 -19.04 -11.10 -0.50
CA LEU A 61 -19.35 -10.04 0.46
C LEU A 61 -20.85 -9.80 0.63
N ARG A 62 -21.64 -9.96 -0.44
CA ARG A 62 -23.11 -9.87 -0.37
C ARG A 62 -23.68 -11.04 0.44
N ALA A 63 -23.24 -12.26 0.15
CA ALA A 63 -23.68 -13.45 0.86
C ALA A 63 -23.32 -13.37 2.36
N ALA A 64 -22.12 -12.90 2.71
CA ALA A 64 -21.69 -12.72 4.09
C ALA A 64 -22.45 -11.62 4.85
N ARG A 65 -23.09 -10.68 4.14
CA ARG A 65 -23.91 -9.61 4.73
C ARG A 65 -25.37 -10.01 4.92
N GLU A 66 -25.85 -10.99 4.16
CA GLU A 66 -27.22 -11.51 4.24
C GLU A 66 -27.37 -12.69 5.21
N ALA A 67 -26.25 -13.32 5.59
CA ALA A 67 -26.15 -14.35 6.64
C ALA A 67 -26.13 -13.75 8.06
#